data_AF-A0AAJ7NC88-F1
#
_entry.id   AF-A0AAJ7NC88-F1
#
_cell.length_a   1.000
_cell.length_b   1.000
_cell.length_c   1.000
_cell.angle_alpha   90.00
_cell.angle_beta   90.00
_cell.angle_gamma   90.00
#
_symmetry.space_group_name_H-M   'P 1'
#
loop_
_entity.id
_entity.type
_entity.pdbx_description
1 polymer ?
#
loop_
_entity_poly.entity_id
_entity_poly.type
_entity_poly.pdbx_seq_one_letter_code
_entity_poly.pdbx_strand_id
1 'polypeptide(L)'
;MNMATSSDKIENCEVCGANKAKYTCPKCEVRTCCLECVHIHKRELECNGIRDKTKYKPLKSFTDLDVLSDYRMLEEVGRTVEHLKRDPFRRCTRLISLPMHLHKLQAAALKRKTSLQFMPQHFSRHKNNTTFLNWKTNELYWRIEWIFPQAECTRWITERALESQRLSTLIEEILDPVKSLGNKNDIEELNLRLRLSEKLQFYQAADLSGIKVLLKAEKVAKSELRYYELDVTLTLKENLENRTIIEFPVIYVILKDHSYMYDIIDTDDEDVNNSESNDINVIRRKKRPYNEMKTKGGKDSTINYFFNSDLSDSEDEKPNVRNKTLSNFNIPDYDELVKREL
;
A
#
# COMPACT_ATOMS: atom_id res chain seq x y z
N MET A 1 -63.21 -4.17 4.80
CA MET A 1 -62.66 -4.26 3.43
C MET A 1 -62.68 -2.87 2.83
N ASN A 2 -61.52 -2.23 2.68
CA ASN A 2 -61.32 -1.05 1.83
C ASN A 2 -59.87 -1.12 1.33
N MET A 3 -59.69 -1.77 0.18
CA MET A 3 -58.47 -1.75 -0.60
C MET A 3 -58.41 -0.40 -1.33
N ALA A 4 -57.73 0.58 -0.74
CA ALA A 4 -57.39 1.81 -1.43
C ALA A 4 -56.06 1.58 -2.17
N THR A 5 -56.13 1.02 -3.36
CA THR A 5 -55.04 1.14 -4.34
C THR A 5 -55.09 2.55 -4.92
N SER A 6 -54.41 3.50 -4.28
CA SER A 6 -54.12 4.80 -4.88
C SER A 6 -53.08 4.61 -5.98
N SER A 7 -53.55 4.30 -7.19
CA SER A 7 -52.78 4.38 -8.42
C SER A 7 -52.55 5.86 -8.78
N ASP A 8 -51.71 6.53 -7.99
CA ASP A 8 -51.30 7.89 -8.27
C ASP A 8 -50.50 7.90 -9.58
N LYS A 9 -51.07 8.60 -10.55
CA LYS A 9 -50.56 8.77 -11.91
C LYS A 9 -49.11 9.23 -11.82
N ILE A 10 -48.20 8.50 -12.45
CA ILE A 10 -46.81 8.94 -12.58
C ILE A 10 -46.83 10.28 -13.34
N GLU A 11 -46.50 11.35 -12.63
CA GLU A 11 -46.39 12.70 -13.17
C GLU A 11 -45.34 12.74 -14.29
N ASN A 12 -45.42 13.73 -15.16
CA ASN A 12 -44.51 13.87 -16.30
C ASN A 12 -43.04 13.90 -15.83
N CYS A 13 -42.13 13.55 -16.72
CA CYS A 13 -40.70 13.62 -16.47
C CYS A 13 -40.29 15.01 -15.96
N GLU A 14 -39.63 15.07 -14.81
CA GLU A 14 -39.21 16.33 -14.17
C GLU A 14 -38.03 16.99 -14.91
N VAL A 15 -37.36 16.24 -15.80
CA VAL A 15 -36.22 16.74 -16.59
C VAL A 15 -36.65 17.29 -17.95
N CYS A 16 -37.58 16.62 -18.64
CA CYS A 16 -37.97 17.02 -20.01
C CYS A 16 -39.42 17.51 -20.13
N GLY A 17 -40.28 17.28 -19.14
CA GLY A 17 -41.69 17.72 -19.12
C GLY A 17 -42.62 17.12 -20.18
N ALA A 18 -42.08 16.54 -21.25
CA ALA A 18 -42.83 16.12 -22.45
C ALA A 18 -43.41 14.71 -22.35
N ASN A 19 -42.70 13.79 -21.69
CA ASN A 19 -43.08 12.37 -21.61
C ASN A 19 -43.47 11.99 -20.18
N LYS A 20 -44.37 11.01 -20.04
CA LYS A 20 -44.68 10.40 -18.75
C LYS A 20 -43.42 9.80 -18.13
N ALA A 21 -43.18 10.04 -16.84
CA ALA A 21 -42.03 9.43 -16.19
C ALA A 21 -42.19 7.90 -16.10
N LYS A 22 -41.06 7.20 -16.14
CA LYS A 22 -40.97 5.73 -16.11
C LYS A 22 -40.06 5.23 -14.99
N TYR A 23 -39.11 6.04 -14.57
CA TYR A 23 -38.09 5.70 -13.58
C TYR A 23 -38.06 6.75 -12.49
N THR A 24 -37.75 6.32 -11.27
CA THR A 24 -37.59 7.20 -10.10
C THR A 24 -36.23 6.96 -9.50
N CYS A 25 -35.47 8.04 -9.28
CA CYS A 25 -34.14 7.96 -8.71
C CYS A 25 -34.22 7.60 -7.21
N PRO A 26 -33.51 6.56 -6.73
CA PRO A 26 -33.67 6.11 -5.34
C PRO A 26 -32.97 7.00 -4.30
N LYS A 27 -32.18 7.99 -4.73
CA LYS A 27 -31.49 8.96 -3.86
C LYS A 27 -32.28 10.25 -3.68
N CYS A 28 -32.66 10.87 -4.79
CA CYS A 28 -33.29 12.19 -4.83
C CYS A 28 -34.77 12.14 -5.23
N GLU A 29 -35.31 10.95 -5.50
CA GLU A 29 -36.73 10.71 -5.85
C GLU A 29 -37.19 11.39 -7.16
N VAL A 30 -36.26 11.96 -7.93
CA VAL A 30 -36.52 12.60 -9.23
C VAL A 30 -37.07 11.59 -10.24
N ARG A 31 -38.15 11.97 -10.92
CA ARG A 31 -38.85 11.15 -11.90
C ARG A 31 -38.37 11.44 -13.33
N THR A 32 -37.99 10.40 -14.06
CA THR A 32 -37.40 10.49 -15.40
C THR A 32 -38.07 9.53 -16.40
N CYS A 33 -38.12 9.88 -17.69
CA CYS A 33 -38.75 9.05 -18.72
C CYS A 33 -37.79 8.14 -19.51
N CYS A 34 -36.51 8.51 -19.59
CA CYS A 34 -35.50 7.83 -20.41
C CYS A 34 -34.09 7.98 -19.79
N LEU A 35 -33.14 7.20 -20.31
CA LEU A 35 -31.75 7.17 -19.85
C LEU A 35 -31.05 8.53 -19.97
N GLU A 36 -31.32 9.30 -21.03
CA GLU A 36 -30.78 10.67 -21.18
C GLU A 36 -31.25 11.58 -20.04
N CYS A 37 -32.54 11.54 -19.69
CA CYS A 37 -33.05 12.28 -18.53
C CYS A 37 -32.44 11.79 -17.21
N VAL A 38 -32.11 10.50 -17.10
CA VAL A 38 -31.37 9.96 -15.96
C VAL A 38 -29.96 10.56 -15.88
N HIS A 39 -29.23 10.65 -16.99
CA HIS A 39 -27.88 11.23 -17.00
C HIS A 39 -27.88 12.73 -16.77
N ILE A 40 -28.84 13.46 -17.35
CA ILE A 40 -28.97 14.90 -17.16
C ILE A 40 -29.19 15.21 -15.68
N HIS A 41 -30.18 14.61 -15.01
CA HIS A 41 -30.37 14.94 -13.58
C HIS A 41 -29.19 14.51 -12.71
N LYS A 42 -28.52 13.39 -13.03
CA LYS A 42 -27.33 12.96 -12.28
C LYS A 42 -26.18 13.96 -12.39
N ARG A 43 -26.03 14.61 -13.55
CA ARG A 43 -25.03 15.65 -13.77
C ARG A 43 -25.44 16.98 -13.12
N GLU A 44 -26.66 17.45 -13.37
CA GLU A 44 -27.11 18.77 -12.87
C GLU A 44 -27.33 18.80 -11.35
N LEU A 45 -27.75 17.68 -10.73
CA LEU A 45 -27.99 17.56 -9.29
C LEU A 45 -26.84 16.86 -8.55
N GLU A 46 -25.72 16.59 -9.21
CA GLU A 46 -24.57 15.85 -8.65
C GLU A 46 -24.99 14.57 -7.90
N CYS A 47 -25.90 13.82 -8.52
CA CYS A 47 -26.57 12.69 -7.88
C CYS A 47 -25.93 11.36 -8.26
N ASN A 48 -25.37 10.65 -7.28
CA ASN A 48 -24.79 9.31 -7.47
C ASN A 48 -25.82 8.23 -7.83
N GLY A 49 -27.12 8.49 -7.63
CA GLY A 49 -28.19 7.53 -7.89
C GLY A 49 -28.24 6.33 -6.94
N ILE A 50 -27.50 6.38 -5.83
CA ILE A 50 -27.47 5.35 -4.78
C ILE A 50 -28.32 5.86 -3.62
N ARG A 51 -29.27 5.03 -3.14
CA ARG A 51 -30.11 5.34 -1.99
C ARG A 51 -29.25 5.58 -0.74
N ASP A 52 -29.50 6.70 -0.05
CA ASP A 52 -28.87 7.00 1.23
C ASP A 52 -29.54 6.15 2.33
N LYS A 53 -28.90 5.03 2.70
CA LYS A 53 -29.42 4.06 3.69
C LYS A 53 -29.49 4.64 5.12
N THR A 54 -28.71 5.69 5.41
CA THR A 54 -28.55 6.28 6.76
C THR A 54 -29.26 7.62 6.94
N LYS A 55 -30.20 7.96 6.05
CA LYS A 55 -30.95 9.21 6.14
C LYS A 55 -31.79 9.24 7.43
N TYR A 56 -31.64 10.31 8.21
CA TYR A 56 -32.42 10.50 9.43
C TYR A 56 -33.93 10.51 9.14
N LYS A 57 -34.69 9.77 9.94
CA LYS A 57 -36.15 9.75 9.91
C LYS A 57 -36.69 10.13 11.29
N PRO A 58 -37.61 11.12 11.37
CA PRO A 58 -38.23 11.46 12.64
C PRO A 58 -39.15 10.31 13.09
N LEU A 59 -39.24 10.09 14.40
CA LEU A 59 -40.03 8.99 15.00
C LEU A 59 -41.49 8.95 14.52
N LYS A 60 -42.08 10.12 14.22
CA LYS A 60 -43.46 10.22 13.75
C LYS A 60 -43.70 9.60 12.37
N SER A 61 -42.67 9.55 11.53
CA SER A 61 -42.73 8.96 10.18
C SER A 61 -41.96 7.65 10.09
N PHE A 62 -41.55 7.09 11.22
CA PHE A 62 -40.81 5.84 11.28
C PHE A 62 -41.80 4.68 11.09
N THR A 63 -41.51 3.82 10.12
CA THR A 63 -42.40 2.71 9.75
C THR A 63 -41.67 1.38 9.87
N ASP A 64 -42.40 0.26 9.93
CA ASP A 64 -41.80 -1.08 10.00
C ASP A 64 -40.88 -1.39 8.79
N LEU A 65 -41.14 -0.77 7.64
CA LEU A 65 -40.26 -0.86 6.46
C LEU A 65 -38.87 -0.25 6.71
N ASP A 66 -38.79 0.77 7.57
CA ASP A 66 -37.54 1.42 7.94
C ASP A 66 -36.73 0.54 8.90
N VAL A 67 -37.39 -0.13 9.85
CA VAL A 67 -36.78 -1.16 10.69
C VAL A 67 -36.17 -2.28 9.83
N LEU A 68 -36.91 -2.75 8.82
CA LEU A 68 -36.41 -3.79 7.91
C LEU A 68 -35.24 -3.31 7.05
N SER A 69 -35.25 -2.05 6.63
CA SER A 69 -34.13 -1.44 5.90
C SER A 69 -32.86 -1.43 6.76
N ASP A 70 -32.98 -1.02 8.03
CA ASP A 70 -31.87 -0.94 8.97
C ASP A 70 -31.34 -2.34 9.31
N TYR A 71 -32.23 -3.31 9.54
CA TYR A 71 -31.86 -4.71 9.75
C TYR A 71 -31.05 -5.27 8.58
N ARG A 72 -31.51 -5.04 7.34
CA ARG A 72 -30.79 -5.48 6.13
C ARG A 72 -29.44 -4.79 5.99
N MET A 73 -29.35 -3.51 6.34
CA MET A 73 -28.08 -2.78 6.36
C MET A 73 -27.11 -3.43 7.36
N LEU A 74 -27.55 -3.74 8.58
CA LEU A 74 -26.71 -4.39 9.58
C LEU A 74 -26.29 -5.80 9.14
N GLU A 75 -27.16 -6.57 8.51
CA GLU A 75 -26.79 -7.86 7.91
C GLU A 75 -25.73 -7.69 6.81
N GLU A 76 -25.88 -6.71 5.93
CA GLU A 76 -24.91 -6.43 4.87
C GLU A 76 -23.56 -6.05 5.46
N VAL A 77 -23.53 -5.19 6.49
CA VAL A 77 -22.29 -4.88 7.22
C VAL A 77 -21.71 -6.15 7.85
N GLY A 78 -22.54 -6.99 8.48
CA GLY A 78 -22.11 -8.29 9.01
C GLY A 78 -21.48 -9.19 7.95
N ARG A 79 -22.10 -9.31 6.77
CA ARG A 79 -21.59 -10.08 5.63
C ARG A 79 -20.29 -9.51 5.08
N THR A 80 -20.17 -8.19 4.93
CA THR A 80 -18.91 -7.56 4.48
C THR A 80 -17.78 -7.77 5.48
N VAL A 81 -18.06 -7.65 6.78
CA VAL A 81 -17.06 -7.92 7.82
C VAL A 81 -16.63 -9.39 7.80
N GLU A 82 -17.58 -10.33 7.67
CA GLU A 82 -17.25 -11.75 7.61
C GLU A 82 -16.48 -12.11 6.32
N HIS A 83 -16.86 -11.52 5.19
CA HIS A 83 -16.09 -11.61 3.95
C HIS A 83 -14.66 -11.13 4.16
N LEU A 84 -14.47 -9.94 4.73
CA LEU A 84 -13.15 -9.37 5.03
C LEU A 84 -12.36 -10.17 6.08
N LYS A 85 -13.01 -10.88 7.00
CA LYS A 85 -12.35 -11.80 7.94
C LYS A 85 -11.84 -13.06 7.24
N ARG A 86 -12.62 -13.59 6.31
CA ARG A 86 -12.27 -14.79 5.53
C ARG A 86 -11.35 -14.49 4.37
N ASP A 87 -11.29 -13.23 3.97
CA ASP A 87 -10.52 -12.76 2.85
C ASP A 87 -9.04 -13.19 2.98
N PRO A 88 -8.50 -13.96 2.01
CA PRO A 88 -7.08 -14.29 1.99
C PRO A 88 -6.19 -13.04 2.01
N PHE A 89 -6.66 -11.89 1.50
CA PHE A 89 -5.91 -10.64 1.51
C PHE A 89 -5.60 -10.14 2.94
N ARG A 90 -6.47 -10.44 3.91
CA ARG A 90 -6.24 -10.08 5.32
C ARG A 90 -5.31 -11.08 6.03
N ARG A 91 -5.28 -12.35 5.59
CA ARG A 91 -4.35 -13.35 6.14
C ARG A 91 -2.90 -12.92 5.94
N CYS A 92 -2.59 -12.30 4.80
CA CYS A 92 -1.25 -11.78 4.50
C CYS A 92 -0.89 -10.49 5.26
N THR A 93 -1.88 -9.75 5.79
CA THR A 93 -1.63 -8.57 6.65
C THR A 93 -1.37 -9.00 8.10
N ARG A 94 -1.93 -10.14 8.52
CA ARG A 94 -1.71 -10.73 9.84
C ARG A 94 -0.42 -11.54 9.84
N LEU A 95 0.73 -10.87 9.73
CA LEU A 95 2.08 -11.37 10.05
C LEU A 95 2.24 -12.91 9.94
N ILE A 96 1.87 -13.48 8.79
CA ILE A 96 2.20 -14.87 8.53
C ILE A 96 3.69 -14.83 8.24
N SER A 97 4.43 -15.52 9.08
CA SER A 97 5.88 -15.69 8.98
C SER A 97 6.31 -15.71 7.51
N LEU A 98 7.32 -14.89 7.19
CA LEU A 98 7.84 -14.84 5.82
C LEU A 98 8.19 -16.26 5.38
N PRO A 99 7.86 -16.66 4.13
CA PRO A 99 8.29 -17.94 3.59
C PRO A 99 9.77 -18.18 3.85
N MET A 100 10.14 -19.42 4.16
CA MET A 100 11.51 -19.77 4.60
C MET A 100 12.61 -19.26 3.66
N HIS A 101 12.35 -19.22 2.35
CA HIS A 101 13.32 -18.71 1.38
C HIS A 101 13.56 -17.19 1.53
N LEU A 102 12.51 -16.40 1.79
CA LEU A 102 12.61 -14.96 2.04
C LEU A 102 13.27 -14.67 3.39
N HIS A 103 12.96 -15.46 4.43
CA HIS A 103 13.65 -15.33 5.71
C HIS A 103 15.16 -15.62 5.58
N LYS A 104 15.53 -16.65 4.81
CA LYS A 104 16.95 -16.94 4.52
C LYS A 104 17.61 -15.82 3.72
N LEU A 105 16.90 -15.26 2.74
CA LEU A 105 17.38 -14.13 1.94
C LEU A 105 17.61 -12.91 2.83
N GLN A 106 16.64 -12.56 3.69
CA GLN A 106 16.77 -11.49 4.67
C GLN A 106 17.94 -11.72 5.64
N ALA A 107 18.10 -12.93 6.16
CA ALA A 107 19.22 -13.27 7.03
C ALA A 107 20.57 -13.15 6.29
N ALA A 108 20.62 -13.54 5.01
CA ALA A 108 21.82 -13.39 4.20
C ALA A 108 22.13 -11.92 3.88
N ALA A 109 21.11 -11.09 3.65
CA ALA A 109 21.24 -9.64 3.50
C ALA A 109 21.75 -8.99 4.80
N LEU A 110 21.20 -9.39 5.96
CA LEU A 110 21.61 -8.89 7.27
C LEU A 110 23.06 -9.26 7.61
N LYS A 111 23.53 -10.45 7.23
CA LYS A 111 24.95 -10.84 7.37
C LYS A 111 25.91 -9.91 6.60
N ARG A 112 25.41 -9.25 5.56
CA ARG A 112 26.13 -8.24 4.76
C ARG A 112 25.86 -6.81 5.24
N LYS A 113 25.23 -6.67 6.43
CA LYS A 113 24.76 -5.42 7.03
C LYS A 113 23.80 -4.63 6.12
N THR A 114 23.07 -5.32 5.26
CA THR A 114 22.01 -4.70 4.44
C THR A 114 20.66 -5.02 5.08
N SER A 115 19.86 -4.00 5.38
CA SER A 115 18.55 -4.17 6.02
C SER A 115 17.50 -4.35 4.92
N LEU A 116 17.15 -5.61 4.62
CA LEU A 116 16.15 -5.94 3.61
C LEU A 116 14.78 -6.18 4.23
N GLN A 117 13.78 -5.50 3.70
CA GLN A 117 12.39 -5.63 4.14
C GLN A 117 11.46 -5.91 2.96
N PHE A 118 10.43 -6.71 3.20
CA PHE A 118 9.45 -7.09 2.18
C PHE A 118 8.12 -6.38 2.45
N MET A 119 7.51 -5.88 1.38
CA MET A 119 6.12 -5.46 1.34
C MET A 119 5.19 -6.68 1.34
N PRO A 120 3.89 -6.51 1.66
CA PRO A 120 2.93 -7.58 1.54
C PRO A 120 2.83 -8.12 0.12
N GLN A 121 2.47 -9.40 0.01
CA GLN A 121 2.39 -10.14 -1.26
C GLN A 121 1.51 -9.48 -2.33
N HIS A 122 0.59 -8.62 -1.93
CA HIS A 122 -0.37 -7.99 -2.82
C HIS A 122 0.17 -6.75 -3.54
N PHE A 123 1.23 -6.15 -3.01
CA PHE A 123 1.81 -4.94 -3.60
C PHE A 123 2.50 -5.29 -4.92
N SER A 124 2.30 -4.44 -5.93
CA SER A 124 2.93 -4.61 -7.24
C SER A 124 4.45 -4.70 -7.14
N ARG A 125 5.06 -3.97 -6.19
CA ARG A 125 6.50 -4.03 -5.92
C ARG A 125 6.94 -5.41 -5.45
N HIS A 126 6.19 -6.06 -4.55
CA HIS A 126 6.49 -7.43 -4.10
C HIS A 126 6.33 -8.44 -5.25
N LYS A 127 5.25 -8.34 -6.03
CA LYS A 127 4.99 -9.25 -7.16
C LYS A 127 6.07 -9.18 -8.23
N ASN A 128 6.63 -7.99 -8.44
CA ASN A 128 7.69 -7.77 -9.39
C ASN A 128 9.06 -8.14 -8.83
N ASN A 129 9.19 -8.47 -7.54
CA ASN A 129 10.50 -8.75 -6.97
C ASN A 129 11.08 -10.08 -7.50
N THR A 130 12.25 -10.00 -8.12
CA THR A 130 13.01 -11.15 -8.62
C THR A 130 14.32 -11.36 -7.85
N THR A 131 14.54 -10.67 -6.73
CA THR A 131 15.72 -10.86 -5.88
C THR A 131 15.70 -12.27 -5.29
N PHE A 132 16.81 -12.99 -5.37
CA PHE A 132 16.91 -14.32 -4.78
C PHE A 132 18.32 -14.62 -4.27
N LEU A 133 18.41 -15.56 -3.33
CA LEU A 133 19.66 -16.07 -2.79
C LEU A 133 20.00 -17.41 -3.43
N ASN A 134 21.17 -17.52 -4.06
CA ASN A 134 21.68 -18.81 -4.50
C ASN A 134 22.30 -19.55 -3.31
N TRP A 135 21.64 -20.59 -2.81
CA TRP A 135 22.10 -21.29 -1.61
C TRP A 135 23.41 -22.07 -1.79
N LYS A 136 23.77 -22.44 -3.02
CA LYS A 136 25.00 -23.20 -3.28
C LYS A 136 26.25 -22.31 -3.16
N THR A 137 26.18 -21.12 -3.76
CA THR A 137 27.30 -20.15 -3.74
C THR A 137 27.18 -19.14 -2.60
N ASN A 138 26.03 -19.10 -1.92
CA ASN A 138 25.67 -18.10 -0.92
C ASN A 138 25.74 -16.66 -1.45
N GLU A 139 25.48 -16.46 -2.75
CA GLU A 139 25.50 -15.15 -3.41
C GLU A 139 24.08 -14.60 -3.59
N LEU A 140 23.92 -13.29 -3.41
CA LEU A 140 22.67 -12.60 -3.71
C LEU A 140 22.65 -12.11 -5.14
N TYR A 141 21.52 -12.38 -5.78
CA TYR A 141 21.15 -11.80 -7.07
C TYR A 141 20.07 -10.77 -6.80
N TRP A 142 20.39 -9.52 -7.12
CA TRP A 142 19.51 -8.39 -6.91
C TRP A 142 18.74 -8.07 -8.19
N ARG A 143 17.44 -7.82 -8.02
CA ARG A 143 16.68 -6.99 -8.95
C ARG A 143 17.08 -5.54 -8.68
N ILE A 144 17.33 -4.75 -9.71
CA ILE A 144 17.63 -3.34 -9.58
C ILE A 144 16.73 -2.57 -10.55
N GLU A 145 16.08 -1.54 -10.04
CA GLU A 145 15.34 -0.59 -10.87
C GLU A 145 16.18 0.67 -11.05
N TRP A 146 16.61 0.93 -12.27
CA TRP A 146 17.36 2.11 -12.67
C TRP A 146 16.41 3.16 -13.21
N ILE A 147 16.55 4.38 -12.73
CA ILE A 147 15.75 5.52 -13.16
C ILE A 147 16.70 6.56 -13.73
N PHE A 148 16.40 7.04 -14.94
CA PHE A 148 17.14 8.10 -15.62
C PHE A 148 16.24 9.33 -15.74
N PRO A 149 16.28 10.25 -14.75
CA PRO A 149 15.38 11.40 -14.71
C PRO A 149 15.47 12.27 -15.96
N GLN A 150 16.69 12.49 -16.49
CA GLN A 150 16.90 13.43 -17.60
C GLN A 150 16.63 12.82 -18.97
N ALA A 151 16.38 11.51 -19.02
CA ALA A 151 15.91 10.79 -20.19
C ALA A 151 14.41 10.49 -20.05
N GLU A 152 13.58 11.51 -19.82
CA GLU A 152 12.11 11.38 -19.67
C GLU A 152 11.69 10.40 -18.55
N CYS A 153 12.45 10.35 -17.44
CA CYS A 153 12.23 9.39 -16.35
C CYS A 153 12.21 7.92 -16.81
N THR A 154 13.01 7.58 -17.83
CA THR A 154 13.12 6.23 -18.36
C THR A 154 13.52 5.25 -17.26
N ARG A 155 12.80 4.12 -17.19
CA ARG A 155 13.04 3.05 -16.22
C ARG A 155 13.67 1.85 -16.91
N TRP A 156 14.77 1.36 -16.37
CA TRP A 156 15.42 0.13 -16.80
C TRP A 156 15.49 -0.85 -15.64
N ILE A 157 15.31 -2.14 -15.92
CA ILE A 157 15.25 -3.17 -14.89
C ILE A 157 16.34 -4.19 -15.16
N THR A 158 17.24 -4.37 -14.19
CA THR A 158 18.21 -5.46 -14.19
C THR A 158 17.71 -6.53 -13.23
N GLU A 159 17.33 -7.71 -13.74
CA GLU A 159 16.71 -8.74 -12.90
C GLU A 159 17.71 -9.59 -12.10
N ARG A 160 18.95 -9.69 -12.56
CA ARG A 160 19.98 -10.61 -12.05
C ARG A 160 21.34 -9.93 -11.89
N ALA A 161 21.39 -8.84 -11.14
CA ALA A 161 22.67 -8.21 -10.79
C ALA A 161 23.35 -9.00 -9.66
N LEU A 162 24.59 -9.43 -9.87
CA LEU A 162 25.34 -10.15 -8.85
C LEU A 162 25.92 -9.16 -7.84
N GLU A 163 25.84 -9.46 -6.54
CA GLU A 163 26.31 -8.53 -5.52
C GLU A 163 27.82 -8.20 -5.55
N SER A 164 28.63 -9.09 -6.12
CA SER A 164 30.08 -8.91 -6.28
C SER A 164 30.47 -8.12 -7.53
N GLN A 165 29.51 -7.82 -8.42
CA GLN A 165 29.76 -6.94 -9.56
C GLN A 165 29.96 -5.50 -9.09
N ARG A 166 30.83 -4.80 -9.82
CA ARG A 166 31.04 -3.36 -9.63
C ARG A 166 29.86 -2.59 -10.18
N LEU A 167 29.53 -1.49 -9.52
CA LEU A 167 28.47 -0.60 -9.99
C LEU A 167 28.81 -0.03 -11.38
N SER A 168 30.10 0.26 -11.64
CA SER A 168 30.60 0.68 -12.96
C SER A 168 30.22 -0.30 -14.07
N THR A 169 30.47 -1.59 -13.87
CA THR A 169 30.19 -2.63 -14.87
C THR A 169 28.70 -2.76 -15.17
N LEU A 170 27.84 -2.61 -14.16
CA LEU A 170 26.40 -2.63 -14.35
C LEU A 170 25.90 -1.41 -15.14
N ILE A 171 26.46 -0.24 -14.87
CA ILE A 171 26.09 1.00 -15.57
C ILE A 171 26.61 0.97 -17.01
N GLU A 172 27.85 0.55 -17.22
CA GLU A 172 28.41 0.34 -18.55
C GLU A 172 27.57 -0.65 -19.37
N GLU A 173 27.06 -1.73 -18.76
CA GLU A 173 26.17 -2.68 -19.44
C GLU A 173 24.87 -2.03 -19.93
N ILE A 174 24.39 -1.01 -19.22
CA ILE A 174 23.16 -0.27 -19.55
C ILE A 174 23.44 0.82 -20.60
N LEU A 175 24.59 1.51 -20.48
CA LEU A 175 24.99 2.56 -21.41
C LEU A 175 25.47 2.00 -22.75
N ASP A 176 26.18 0.86 -22.74
CA ASP A 176 26.72 0.18 -23.92
C ASP A 176 25.99 -1.14 -24.19
N PRO A 177 24.86 -1.12 -24.92
CA PRO A 177 24.07 -2.33 -25.18
C PRO A 177 24.83 -3.38 -26.02
N VAL A 178 25.88 -2.98 -26.73
CA VAL A 178 26.69 -3.83 -27.62
C VAL A 178 27.65 -4.74 -26.84
N LYS A 179 28.16 -4.31 -25.67
CA LYS A 179 29.12 -5.09 -24.86
C LYS A 179 28.46 -6.27 -24.12
N SER A 180 27.17 -6.14 -23.80
CA SER A 180 26.37 -7.17 -23.11
C SER A 180 25.94 -8.34 -24.02
N LEU A 181 26.18 -8.25 -25.33
CA LEU A 181 25.70 -9.20 -26.34
C LEU A 181 26.53 -10.50 -26.42
N GLY A 182 26.87 -11.07 -25.26
CA GLY A 182 27.32 -12.45 -25.16
C GLY A 182 26.12 -13.41 -25.22
N ASN A 183 25.72 -13.81 -26.43
CA ASN A 183 24.94 -15.02 -26.72
C ASN A 183 23.41 -15.04 -26.42
N LYS A 184 22.66 -13.95 -26.63
CA LYS A 184 21.17 -14.03 -26.69
C LYS A 184 20.63 -13.31 -27.93
N ASN A 185 19.95 -14.07 -28.78
CA ASN A 185 19.44 -13.64 -30.09
C ASN A 185 18.00 -13.11 -30.02
N ASP A 186 17.68 -12.32 -29.00
CA ASP A 186 16.34 -11.73 -28.86
C ASP A 186 16.34 -10.35 -29.51
N ILE A 187 15.93 -10.31 -30.79
CA ILE A 187 15.84 -9.10 -31.63
C ILE A 187 14.99 -8.02 -30.95
N GLU A 188 13.98 -8.42 -30.19
CA GLU A 188 13.10 -7.52 -29.45
C GLU A 188 13.82 -6.83 -28.28
N GLU A 189 14.64 -7.56 -27.52
CA GLU A 189 15.45 -7.01 -26.42
C GLU A 189 16.51 -6.03 -26.97
N LEU A 190 17.12 -6.38 -28.11
CA LEU A 190 18.05 -5.51 -28.83
C LEU A 190 17.38 -4.21 -29.28
N ASN A 191 16.19 -4.27 -29.88
CA ASN A 191 15.46 -3.08 -30.32
C ASN A 191 15.06 -2.18 -29.14
N LEU A 192 14.67 -2.76 -27.99
CA LEU A 192 14.40 -2.00 -26.77
C LEU A 192 15.65 -1.31 -26.26
N ARG A 193 16.78 -2.02 -26.20
CA ARG A 193 18.07 -1.46 -25.77
C ARG A 193 18.58 -0.36 -26.69
N LEU A 194 18.38 -0.49 -28.01
CA LEU A 194 18.74 0.56 -28.97
C LEU A 194 17.90 1.83 -28.76
N ARG A 195 16.58 1.70 -28.60
CA ARG A 195 15.70 2.85 -28.27
C ARG A 195 16.09 3.51 -26.95
N LEU A 196 16.51 2.72 -25.96
CA LEU A 196 17.01 3.25 -24.69
C LEU A 196 18.33 3.98 -24.89
N SER A 197 19.25 3.43 -25.69
CA SER A 197 20.54 4.07 -25.99
C SER A 197 20.36 5.44 -26.65
N GLU A 198 19.36 5.59 -27.52
CA GLU A 198 18.99 6.88 -28.11
C GLU A 198 18.56 7.91 -27.05
N LYS A 199 17.76 7.48 -26.07
CA LYS A 199 17.34 8.34 -24.95
C LYS A 199 18.48 8.64 -23.97
N LEU A 200 19.47 7.75 -23.88
CA LEU A 200 20.59 7.84 -22.96
C LEU A 200 21.84 8.49 -23.58
N GLN A 201 21.76 9.06 -24.79
CA GLN A 201 22.89 9.70 -25.49
C GLN A 201 23.65 10.72 -24.62
N PHE A 202 22.93 11.52 -23.83
CA PHE A 202 23.55 12.50 -22.92
C PHE A 202 24.35 11.83 -21.79
N TYR A 203 23.89 10.68 -21.31
CA TYR A 203 24.58 9.90 -20.28
C TYR A 203 25.78 9.16 -20.88
N GLN A 204 25.66 8.67 -22.11
CA GLN A 204 26.78 8.07 -22.85
C GLN A 204 27.91 9.09 -23.07
N ALA A 205 27.57 10.32 -23.49
CA ALA A 205 28.57 11.36 -23.72
C ALA A 205 29.24 11.87 -22.44
N ALA A 206 28.53 11.82 -21.32
CA ALA A 206 29.06 12.25 -20.01
C ALA A 206 30.03 11.22 -19.41
N ASP A 207 30.02 9.98 -19.89
CA ASP A 207 30.72 8.83 -19.32
C ASP A 207 30.43 8.63 -17.81
N LEU A 208 31.04 7.62 -17.20
CA LEU A 208 30.95 7.40 -15.74
C LEU A 208 31.42 8.61 -14.93
N SER A 209 32.29 9.46 -15.50
CA SER A 209 32.85 10.63 -14.84
C SER A 209 31.86 11.79 -14.72
N GLY A 210 30.88 11.92 -15.62
CA GLY A 210 29.88 12.99 -15.61
C GLY A 210 28.58 12.61 -14.88
N ILE A 211 28.52 11.40 -14.34
CA ILE A 211 27.33 10.82 -13.74
C ILE A 211 27.49 10.72 -12.21
N LYS A 212 26.40 10.96 -11.49
CA LYS A 212 26.23 10.58 -10.08
C LYS A 212 25.16 9.51 -9.96
N VAL A 213 25.38 8.59 -9.04
CA VAL A 213 24.48 7.47 -8.82
C VAL A 213 23.91 7.56 -7.42
N LEU A 214 22.59 7.55 -7.32
CA LEU A 214 21.86 7.83 -6.10
C LEU A 214 20.92 6.68 -5.74
N LEU A 215 21.03 6.11 -4.56
CA LEU A 215 20.07 5.14 -4.02
C LEU A 215 18.97 5.89 -3.27
N LYS A 216 17.71 5.57 -3.55
CA LYS A 216 16.59 6.15 -2.79
C LYS A 216 16.68 5.75 -1.31
N ALA A 217 16.68 6.73 -0.40
CA ALA A 217 16.72 6.48 1.04
C ALA A 217 15.31 6.14 1.57
N GLU A 218 15.03 4.84 1.70
CA GLU A 218 13.77 4.37 2.29
C GLU A 218 13.81 4.50 3.83
N LYS A 219 12.66 4.76 4.46
CA LYS A 219 12.45 4.94 5.93
C LYS A 219 13.05 6.16 6.62
N VAL A 220 13.83 6.98 5.93
CA VAL A 220 14.29 8.25 6.50
C VAL A 220 13.13 9.27 6.52
N ALA A 221 13.06 10.16 7.50
CA ALA A 221 12.10 11.27 7.48
C ALA A 221 12.24 12.05 6.16
N LYS A 222 11.12 12.31 5.46
CA LYS A 222 11.10 12.85 4.08
C LYS A 222 11.79 11.93 3.03
N SER A 223 11.61 10.62 3.13
CA SER A 223 12.16 9.58 2.22
C SER A 223 11.85 9.77 0.73
N GLU A 224 10.90 10.62 0.36
CA GLU A 224 10.60 10.90 -1.06
C GLU A 224 11.70 11.73 -1.73
N LEU A 225 12.47 12.51 -0.97
CA LEU A 225 13.42 13.48 -1.50
C LEU A 225 14.87 13.17 -1.14
N ARG A 226 15.11 12.19 -0.26
CA ARG A 226 16.44 11.86 0.27
C ARG A 226 17.08 10.68 -0.45
N TYR A 227 18.37 10.81 -0.71
CA TYR A 227 19.15 9.85 -1.49
C TYR A 227 20.52 9.61 -0.87
N TYR A 228 21.04 8.39 -1.03
CA TYR A 228 22.43 8.04 -0.72
C TYR A 228 23.27 8.09 -1.99
N GLU A 229 24.38 8.82 -1.97
CA GLU A 229 25.36 8.76 -3.05
C GLU A 229 26.05 7.38 -3.04
N LEU A 230 26.05 6.71 -4.20
CA LEU A 230 26.71 5.43 -4.41
C LEU A 230 28.03 5.64 -5.15
N ASP A 231 29.08 4.93 -4.74
CA ASP A 231 30.37 4.96 -5.41
C ASP A 231 30.38 3.95 -6.58
N VAL A 232 30.68 4.46 -7.76
CA VAL A 232 30.75 3.69 -9.01
C VAL A 232 31.88 2.66 -8.98
N THR A 233 32.94 2.91 -8.22
CA THR A 233 34.13 2.05 -8.15
C THR A 233 33.92 0.81 -7.28
N LEU A 234 33.00 0.91 -6.30
CA LEU A 234 32.72 -0.14 -5.33
C LEU A 234 31.78 -1.21 -5.88
N THR A 235 31.78 -2.36 -5.20
CA THR A 235 30.83 -3.43 -5.50
C THR A 235 29.42 -3.08 -5.03
N LEU A 236 28.42 -3.74 -5.60
CA LEU A 236 27.03 -3.57 -5.15
C LEU A 236 26.88 -3.91 -3.66
N LYS A 237 27.58 -4.96 -3.18
CA LYS A 237 27.57 -5.36 -1.78
C LYS A 237 28.03 -4.25 -0.84
N GLU A 238 29.14 -3.58 -1.17
CA GLU A 238 29.72 -2.50 -0.34
C GLU A 238 28.84 -1.25 -0.36
N ASN A 239 28.32 -0.89 -1.54
CA ASN A 239 27.43 0.26 -1.71
C ASN A 239 26.10 0.13 -0.95
N LEU A 240 25.60 -1.10 -0.80
CA LEU A 240 24.36 -1.37 -0.07
C LEU A 240 24.59 -1.60 1.43
N GLU A 241 25.85 -1.62 1.90
CA GLU A 241 26.18 -1.82 3.31
C GLU A 241 25.57 -0.71 4.17
N ASN A 242 24.96 -1.09 5.30
CA ASN A 242 24.25 -0.20 6.23
C ASN A 242 23.08 0.56 5.60
N ARG A 243 22.60 0.14 4.41
CA ARG A 243 21.41 0.73 3.77
C ARG A 243 20.18 -0.11 4.04
N THR A 244 19.03 0.58 4.10
CA THR A 244 17.72 -0.07 4.20
C THR A 244 17.07 -0.13 2.82
N ILE A 245 16.72 -1.35 2.40
CA ILE A 245 16.12 -1.64 1.10
C ILE A 245 14.75 -2.26 1.32
N ILE A 246 13.75 -1.73 0.62
CA ILE A 246 12.41 -2.31 0.57
C ILE A 246 12.24 -3.04 -0.75
N GLU A 247 12.04 -4.36 -0.70
CA GLU A 247 11.97 -5.31 -1.82
C GLU A 247 13.26 -5.42 -2.63
N PHE A 248 13.61 -4.35 -3.34
CA PHE A 248 14.78 -4.25 -4.21
C PHE A 248 15.23 -2.78 -4.32
N PRO A 249 16.53 -2.53 -4.56
CA PRO A 249 17.08 -1.19 -4.67
C PRO A 249 16.54 -0.44 -5.90
N VAL A 250 16.25 0.84 -5.69
CA VAL A 250 15.85 1.79 -6.74
C VAL A 250 16.96 2.83 -6.84
N ILE A 251 17.66 2.83 -7.98
CA ILE A 251 18.86 3.61 -8.22
C ILE A 251 18.57 4.65 -9.28
N TYR A 252 18.89 5.90 -8.98
CA TYR A 252 18.77 7.05 -9.86
C TYR A 252 20.13 7.36 -10.46
N VAL A 253 20.17 7.50 -11.78
CA VAL A 253 21.36 7.87 -12.52
C VAL A 253 21.16 9.29 -13.03
N ILE A 254 21.92 10.23 -12.49
CA ILE A 254 21.77 11.66 -12.75
C ILE A 254 23.08 12.22 -13.32
N LEU A 255 22.96 13.24 -14.17
CA LEU A 255 24.12 14.02 -14.59
C LEU A 255 24.56 14.91 -13.42
N LYS A 256 25.87 15.11 -13.26
CA LYS A 256 26.45 15.93 -12.18
C LYS A 256 25.84 17.33 -12.11
N ASP A 257 25.54 17.91 -13.26
CA ASP A 257 24.94 19.24 -13.35
C ASP A 257 23.58 19.35 -12.67
N HIS A 258 22.85 18.23 -12.54
CA HIS A 258 21.52 18.17 -11.93
C HIS A 258 21.55 17.69 -10.48
N SER A 259 22.74 17.57 -9.87
CA SER A 259 22.89 17.12 -8.48
C SER A 259 22.14 18.02 -7.49
N TYR A 260 21.94 19.30 -7.80
CA TYR A 260 21.26 20.26 -6.93
C TYR A 260 19.76 19.98 -6.74
N MET A 261 19.15 19.15 -7.59
CA MET A 261 17.74 18.80 -7.50
C MET A 261 17.44 17.72 -6.43
N TYR A 262 18.49 17.09 -5.89
CA TYR A 262 18.39 15.93 -5.01
C TYR A 262 18.99 16.23 -3.63
N ASP A 263 18.29 15.85 -2.57
CA ASP A 263 18.79 15.95 -1.19
C ASP A 263 19.67 14.72 -0.90
N ILE A 264 20.98 14.88 -1.06
CA ILE A 264 21.96 13.81 -0.85
C ILE A 264 22.32 13.81 0.63
N ILE A 265 22.06 12.69 1.30
CA ILE A 265 22.41 12.51 2.72
C ILE A 265 23.93 12.32 2.81
N ASP A 266 24.60 13.21 3.52
CA ASP A 266 25.98 13.02 3.92
C ASP A 266 26.06 12.06 5.11
N THR A 267 27.09 11.21 5.13
CA THR A 267 27.28 10.06 6.04
C THR A 267 27.18 10.40 7.54
N ASP A 268 27.24 11.69 7.91
CA ASP A 268 27.19 12.19 9.29
C ASP A 268 25.75 12.48 9.80
N ASP A 269 24.74 12.53 8.92
CA ASP A 269 23.34 12.80 9.29
C ASP A 269 22.54 11.55 9.72
N GLU A 270 23.15 10.37 9.61
CA GLU A 270 22.58 9.07 9.99
C GLU A 270 22.41 8.93 11.52
N ASP A 271 23.25 9.62 12.31
CA ASP A 271 23.27 9.50 13.78
C ASP A 271 22.20 10.35 14.47
N VAL A 272 21.68 11.40 13.83
CA VAL A 272 20.68 12.31 14.43
C VAL A 272 19.26 11.77 14.29
N ASN A 273 18.96 11.00 13.23
CA ASN A 273 17.61 10.45 13.05
C ASN A 273 17.41 9.07 13.69
N ASN A 274 18.49 8.28 13.86
CA ASN A 274 18.43 7.01 14.59
C ASN A 274 18.34 7.19 16.11
N SER A 275 18.86 8.29 16.65
CA SER A 275 18.82 8.58 18.09
C SER A 275 17.42 8.94 18.58
N GLU A 276 16.59 9.63 17.78
CA GLU A 276 15.19 9.88 18.15
C GLU A 276 14.30 8.62 18.11
N SER A 277 14.69 7.59 17.36
CA SER A 277 13.98 6.30 17.34
C SER A 277 14.45 5.28 18.39
N ASN A 278 15.64 5.46 18.96
CA ASN A 278 16.27 4.46 19.85
C ASN A 278 16.07 4.70 21.35
N ASP A 279 15.54 5.86 21.78
CA ASP A 279 15.40 6.22 23.20
C ASP A 279 14.14 5.68 23.91
N ILE A 280 13.32 4.82 23.27
CA ILE A 280 12.16 4.19 23.91
C ILE A 280 12.51 2.86 24.61
N ASN A 281 13.69 2.29 24.38
CA ASN A 281 13.96 0.89 24.72
C ASN A 281 14.44 0.58 26.15
N VAL A 282 14.41 1.54 27.08
CA VAL A 282 14.68 1.23 28.50
C VAL A 282 13.80 2.08 29.41
N ILE A 283 12.68 1.54 29.92
CA ILE A 283 12.16 1.73 31.30
C ILE A 283 10.93 0.83 31.58
N ARG A 284 11.18 -0.17 32.43
CA ARG A 284 10.35 -0.81 33.47
C ARG A 284 8.81 -0.83 33.32
N ARG A 285 8.30 -2.07 33.23
CA ARG A 285 6.95 -2.54 33.62
C ARG A 285 6.38 -1.80 34.84
N LYS A 286 5.37 -0.95 34.62
CA LYS A 286 4.31 -0.64 35.59
C LYS A 286 2.97 -0.57 34.86
N LYS A 287 2.08 -1.51 35.19
CA LYS A 287 0.66 -1.49 34.81
C LYS A 287 0.01 -0.16 35.21
N ARG A 288 -0.64 0.57 34.30
CA ARG A 288 -1.71 1.53 34.60
C ARG A 288 -2.70 1.70 33.42
N PRO A 289 -3.95 2.11 33.71
CA PRO A 289 -5.13 1.78 32.91
C PRO A 289 -5.49 2.83 31.85
N TYR A 290 -6.44 2.44 31.01
CA TYR A 290 -7.11 3.18 29.95
C TYR A 290 -7.56 4.58 30.38
N ASN A 291 -7.25 5.61 29.59
CA ASN A 291 -8.02 6.86 29.55
C ASN A 291 -7.91 7.59 28.21
N GLU A 292 -9.05 8.20 27.89
CA GLU A 292 -9.56 8.96 26.74
C GLU A 292 -8.62 9.81 25.87
N MET A 293 -8.96 9.82 24.57
CA MET A 293 -8.41 10.69 23.51
C MET A 293 -8.81 12.16 23.72
N LYS A 294 -7.83 13.06 23.59
CA LYS A 294 -8.06 14.45 23.16
C LYS A 294 -7.32 14.72 21.86
N THR A 295 -8.04 15.29 20.91
CA THR A 295 -7.60 15.77 19.61
C THR A 295 -6.71 17.01 19.75
N LYS A 296 -5.64 17.10 18.94
CA LYS A 296 -5.13 18.34 18.35
C LYS A 296 -4.18 18.03 17.19
N GLY A 297 -4.36 18.76 16.09
CA GLY A 297 -3.75 18.49 14.80
C GLY A 297 -2.29 18.89 14.66
N GLY A 298 -1.66 18.35 13.62
CA GLY A 298 -0.33 18.73 13.18
C GLY A 298 0.18 17.85 12.04
N LYS A 299 0.24 18.45 10.84
CA LYS A 299 1.10 18.20 9.67
C LYS A 299 1.22 16.75 9.15
N ASP A 300 0.73 16.56 7.93
CA ASP A 300 0.91 15.37 7.09
C ASP A 300 2.40 15.06 6.89
N SER A 301 2.94 14.18 7.73
CA SER A 301 4.10 13.37 7.41
C SER A 301 3.59 12.05 6.88
N THR A 302 4.10 11.62 5.71
CA THR A 302 3.81 10.29 5.15
C THR A 302 4.51 9.23 6.01
N ILE A 303 3.95 8.96 7.20
CA ILE A 303 4.44 7.93 8.10
C ILE A 303 4.14 6.59 7.44
N ASN A 304 5.18 5.84 7.11
CA ASN A 304 5.04 4.51 6.51
C ASN A 304 4.74 3.50 7.63
N TYR A 305 3.48 3.44 8.06
CA TYR A 305 2.99 2.60 9.16
C TYR A 305 3.27 1.10 9.01
N PHE A 306 3.63 0.65 7.80
CA PHE A 306 3.79 -0.76 7.49
C PHE A 306 4.99 -1.42 8.19
N PHE A 307 6.05 -0.67 8.49
CA PHE A 307 7.29 -1.24 9.01
C PHE A 307 7.62 -0.87 10.47
N ASN A 308 6.69 -0.22 11.18
CA ASN A 308 6.91 0.30 12.54
C ASN A 308 6.14 -0.49 13.62
N SER A 309 5.87 -1.78 13.43
CA SER A 309 5.14 -2.59 14.41
C SER A 309 6.05 -3.65 15.02
N ASP A 310 6.72 -3.29 16.12
CA ASP A 310 7.32 -4.25 17.05
C ASP A 310 6.20 -5.02 17.75
N LEU A 311 5.94 -6.25 17.30
CA LEU A 311 5.18 -7.23 18.07
C LEU A 311 6.02 -8.50 18.18
N SER A 312 6.80 -8.54 19.25
CA SER A 312 7.26 -9.79 19.85
C SER A 312 6.04 -10.49 20.43
N ASP A 313 5.67 -11.64 19.88
CA ASP A 313 4.76 -12.56 20.56
C ASP A 313 5.37 -13.97 20.56
N SER A 314 5.87 -14.33 21.73
CA SER A 314 6.25 -15.70 22.09
C SER A 314 5.00 -16.41 22.58
N GLU A 315 4.38 -17.24 21.74
CA GLU A 315 3.33 -18.16 22.18
C GLU A 315 3.92 -19.55 22.48
N ASP A 316 4.42 -19.69 23.70
CA ASP A 316 4.43 -20.98 24.41
C ASP A 316 3.58 -20.77 25.67
N GLU A 317 2.33 -21.26 25.71
CA GLU A 317 1.74 -21.84 26.93
C GLU A 317 0.53 -22.74 26.59
N LYS A 318 0.60 -23.98 27.09
CA LYS A 318 -0.47 -24.98 27.11
C LYS A 318 -1.59 -24.59 28.11
N PRO A 319 -2.81 -25.14 27.98
CA PRO A 319 -3.95 -24.68 28.77
C PRO A 319 -3.87 -25.21 30.20
N ASN A 320 -3.99 -24.32 31.18
CA ASN A 320 -4.20 -24.71 32.57
C ASN A 320 -5.52 -24.15 33.07
N VAL A 321 -6.50 -25.05 33.20
CA VAL A 321 -7.81 -24.84 33.80
C VAL A 321 -7.63 -24.36 35.23
N ARG A 322 -8.13 -23.16 35.56
CA ARG A 322 -8.54 -22.81 36.93
C ARG A 322 -9.68 -21.79 36.90
N ASN A 323 -10.86 -22.29 37.21
CA ASN A 323 -12.06 -21.52 37.52
C ASN A 323 -11.78 -20.43 38.56
N LYS A 324 -12.14 -19.18 38.24
CA LYS A 324 -12.52 -18.17 39.22
C LYS A 324 -13.65 -17.32 38.63
N THR A 325 -14.78 -17.43 39.31
CA THR A 325 -16.06 -16.75 39.15
C THR A 325 -15.94 -15.23 39.06
N LEU A 326 -16.66 -14.63 38.10
CA LEU A 326 -16.98 -13.20 38.07
C LEU A 326 -18.48 -13.05 37.77
N SER A 327 -19.18 -12.62 38.82
CA SER A 327 -20.49 -11.97 38.92
C SER A 327 -21.50 -12.08 37.77
N ASN A 328 -22.62 -12.72 38.07
CA ASN A 328 -23.88 -12.72 37.35
C ASN A 328 -24.34 -11.31 36.92
N PHE A 329 -24.41 -11.06 35.61
CA PHE A 329 -25.43 -10.17 35.06
C PHE A 329 -26.66 -11.03 34.78
N ASN A 330 -27.73 -10.81 35.54
CA ASN A 330 -28.98 -11.53 35.41
C ASN A 330 -29.76 -10.90 34.24
N ILE A 331 -29.62 -11.47 33.04
CA ILE A 331 -30.44 -11.13 31.88
C ILE A 331 -31.63 -12.10 31.91
N PRO A 332 -32.87 -11.63 32.12
CA PRO A 332 -34.04 -12.49 32.12
C PRO A 332 -34.24 -13.13 30.75
N ASP A 333 -34.72 -14.37 30.76
CA ASP A 333 -35.07 -15.12 29.56
C ASP A 333 -36.27 -14.45 28.85
N TYR A 334 -36.24 -14.45 27.51
CA TYR A 334 -37.16 -13.70 26.65
C TYR A 334 -38.63 -14.10 26.89
N ASP A 335 -38.86 -15.37 27.24
CA ASP A 335 -40.19 -15.91 27.52
C ASP A 335 -40.81 -15.43 28.83
N GLU A 336 -40.03 -14.87 29.77
CA GLU A 336 -40.55 -14.24 30.99
C GLU A 336 -41.04 -12.80 30.75
N LEU A 337 -40.50 -12.10 29.75
CA LEU A 337 -40.91 -10.73 29.41
C LEU A 337 -42.26 -10.72 28.68
N VAL A 338 -42.56 -11.75 27.88
CA VAL A 338 -43.80 -11.86 27.11
C VAL A 338 -45.03 -12.14 27.99
N LYS A 339 -44.86 -12.71 29.19
CA LYS A 339 -45.97 -13.00 30.12
C LYS A 339 -46.41 -11.83 31.00
N ARG A 340 -45.69 -10.70 30.98
CA ARG A 340 -46.04 -9.51 31.79
C ARG A 340 -46.94 -8.51 31.07
N GLU A 341 -47.28 -8.75 29.81
CA GLU A 341 -48.14 -7.87 29.01
C GLU A 341 -49.49 -8.52 28.60
N LEU A 342 -49.93 -9.57 29.31
CA LEU A 342 -51.29 -10.13 29.20
C LEU A 342 -52.09 -9.93 30.48
#